data_AF-A0A2D0QF99-F1
#
_entry.id   AF-A0A2D0QF99-F1
#
_cell.length_a   1.000
_cell.length_b   1.000
_cell.length_c   1.000
_cell.angle_alpha   90.00
_cell.angle_beta   90.00
_cell.angle_gamma   90.00
#
_symmetry.space_group_name_H-M   'P 1'
#
loop_
_entity.id
_entity.type
_entity.pdbx_description
1 polymer ?
#
loop_
_entity_poly.entity_id
_entity_poly.type
_entity_poly.pdbx_seq_one_letter_code
_entity_poly.pdbx_strand_id
1 'polypeptide(L)'
;MVALLEWWSGTECTLYTDPASYPFYGKEDAIVVLNHNFEIDFLCGWTFCERFGVLGSSKVLAKKELAYVPVIGWMWYFLEIVFCKRKWEEDQKTVVQSLQRLKDYPENFWFLLYCEGTRFTQKKHKISMEVAERKGLPKLKYHLLPRTKGFCVTVQHLRGKVCVSSVVTAVYDSTLNFRNNQTPTLLGILNGKKYHADLYVRRIPLDSIPENESECAIWLHKLYQEKDELQEKYSVTGRFPGPTLSPPRRPWALLNWLFWICLLLFPLCLLLLQLFHSGSAFTICTTVLLCFAASLGVRWMIGQTEINRGSSYGNKEGQLNNNAQVSKVTNKDSRTTKTSAACTAGIKNNHEQFSTKQEGNTQLDQDTGSCSC
;
A
#
# COMPACT_ATOMS: atom_id res chain seq x y z
N MET A 1 14.56 1.38 11.01
CA MET A 1 13.83 2.44 10.28
C MET A 1 13.24 3.50 11.21
N VAL A 2 12.41 3.14 12.20
CA VAL A 2 11.93 4.10 13.23
C VAL A 2 13.09 4.80 13.94
N ALA A 3 14.15 4.07 14.30
CA ALA A 3 15.39 4.65 14.85
C ALA A 3 16.02 5.75 13.98
N LEU A 4 16.00 5.57 12.65
CA LEU A 4 16.55 6.55 11.71
C LEU A 4 15.69 7.83 11.67
N LEU A 5 14.37 7.69 11.75
CA LEU A 5 13.47 8.84 11.78
C LEU A 5 13.65 9.61 13.10
N GLU A 6 13.43 8.97 14.25
CA GLU A 6 13.34 9.69 15.53
C GLU A 6 14.70 10.06 16.13
N TRP A 7 15.68 9.16 16.07
CA TRP A 7 16.92 9.28 16.82
C TRP A 7 18.07 9.80 15.97
N TRP A 8 18.19 9.33 14.72
CA TRP A 8 19.24 9.79 13.81
C TRP A 8 18.93 11.17 13.22
N SER A 9 17.78 11.34 12.55
CA SER A 9 17.42 12.64 11.95
C SER A 9 16.84 13.64 12.95
N GLY A 10 16.48 13.18 14.16
CA GLY A 10 15.81 14.00 15.16
C GLY A 10 14.40 14.43 14.78
N THR A 11 13.78 13.83 13.75
CA THR A 11 12.44 14.19 13.28
C THR A 11 11.41 14.04 14.41
N GLU A 12 10.52 15.03 14.50
CA GLU A 12 9.47 15.07 15.50
C GLU A 12 8.13 14.73 14.87
N CYS A 13 7.32 13.94 15.59
CA CYS A 13 5.96 13.61 15.21
C CYS A 13 5.02 14.05 16.34
N THR A 14 4.17 15.03 16.03
CA THR A 14 3.17 15.59 16.96
C THR A 14 1.84 14.90 16.74
N LEU A 15 1.24 14.31 17.78
CA LEU A 15 -0.10 13.73 17.71
C LEU A 15 -1.15 14.77 18.08
N TYR A 16 -2.11 15.00 17.19
CA TYR A 16 -3.34 15.75 17.43
C TYR A 16 -4.48 14.75 17.56
N THR A 17 -5.13 14.72 18.70
CA THR A 17 -6.20 13.77 18.96
C THR A 17 -7.08 14.23 20.10
N ASP A 18 -8.31 13.74 20.13
CA ASP A 18 -9.20 13.91 21.27
C ASP A 18 -8.65 13.14 22.49
N PRO A 19 -8.45 13.79 23.66
CA PRO A 19 -8.02 13.12 24.87
C PRO A 19 -8.88 11.91 25.25
N ALA A 20 -10.17 11.89 24.90
CA ALA A 20 -11.06 10.75 25.17
C ALA A 20 -10.72 9.52 24.30
N SER A 21 -10.13 9.72 23.12
CA SER A 21 -9.70 8.64 22.22
C SER A 21 -8.34 8.05 22.60
N TYR A 22 -7.48 8.84 23.25
CA TYR A 22 -6.11 8.46 23.56
C TYR A 22 -5.94 7.13 24.34
N PRO A 23 -6.77 6.81 25.36
CA PRO A 23 -6.62 5.57 26.13
C PRO A 23 -6.82 4.28 25.33
N PHE A 24 -7.47 4.34 24.17
CA PHE A 24 -7.74 3.20 23.30
C PHE A 24 -6.54 2.83 22.41
N TYR A 25 -5.67 3.79 22.10
CA TYR A 25 -4.54 3.57 21.20
C TYR A 25 -3.55 2.54 21.76
N GLY A 26 -3.27 1.49 20.97
CA GLY A 26 -2.42 0.36 21.34
C GLY A 26 -3.14 -0.73 22.15
N LYS A 27 -4.38 -0.49 22.58
CA LYS A 27 -5.16 -1.41 23.43
C LYS A 27 -6.33 -2.09 22.72
N GLU A 28 -6.56 -1.77 21.46
CA GLU A 28 -7.56 -2.39 20.61
C GLU A 28 -7.02 -2.57 19.19
N ASP A 29 -7.61 -3.52 18.46
CA ASP A 29 -7.39 -3.68 17.04
C ASP A 29 -8.09 -2.56 16.26
N ALA A 30 -7.41 -2.02 15.25
CA ALA A 30 -7.95 -0.89 14.50
C ALA A 30 -7.58 -0.92 13.02
N ILE A 31 -8.51 -0.46 12.19
CA ILE A 31 -8.24 -0.14 10.79
C ILE A 31 -7.76 1.31 10.73
N VAL A 32 -6.57 1.56 10.19
CA VAL A 32 -6.02 2.91 10.06
C VAL A 32 -6.23 3.39 8.63
N VAL A 33 -6.88 4.54 8.45
CA VAL A 33 -7.03 5.19 7.14
C VAL A 33 -6.14 6.43 7.11
N LEU A 34 -5.07 6.39 6.32
CA LEU A 34 -4.09 7.48 6.21
C LEU A 34 -4.12 8.09 4.81
N ASN A 35 -3.95 9.41 4.72
CA ASN A 35 -3.70 10.06 3.43
C ASN A 35 -2.31 9.67 2.90
N HIS A 36 -2.15 9.68 1.57
CA HIS A 36 -0.91 9.22 0.95
C HIS A 36 -0.24 10.33 0.14
N ASN A 37 0.43 11.26 0.81
CA ASN A 37 0.98 12.45 0.15
C ASN A 37 2.51 12.43 0.09
N PHE A 38 3.19 11.86 1.09
CA PHE A 38 4.64 11.98 1.22
C PHE A 38 5.35 10.64 1.06
N GLU A 39 6.66 10.73 0.80
CA GLU A 39 7.48 9.54 0.64
C GLU A 39 7.54 8.73 1.95
N ILE A 40 7.65 9.44 3.09
CA ILE A 40 7.89 8.86 4.41
C ILE A 40 6.62 8.66 5.25
N ASP A 41 5.41 8.72 4.67
CA ASP A 41 4.13 8.54 5.39
C ASP A 41 4.14 7.30 6.29
N PHE A 42 4.59 6.18 5.72
CA PHE A 42 4.68 4.90 6.41
C PHE A 42 5.66 4.92 7.59
N LEU A 43 6.74 5.70 7.50
CA LEU A 43 7.76 5.83 8.54
C LEU A 43 7.20 6.60 9.74
N CYS A 44 6.43 7.65 9.47
CA CYS A 44 5.68 8.38 10.50
C CYS A 44 4.61 7.48 11.14
N GLY A 45 3.84 6.74 10.34
CA GLY A 45 2.86 5.76 10.85
C GLY A 45 3.49 4.72 11.78
N TRP A 46 4.61 4.11 11.38
CA TRP A 46 5.36 3.18 12.23
C TRP A 46 5.92 3.80 13.50
N THR A 47 6.27 5.08 13.47
CA THR A 47 6.71 5.79 14.67
C THR A 47 5.60 5.87 15.71
N PHE A 48 4.35 6.10 15.28
CA PHE A 48 3.22 6.03 16.20
C PHE A 48 2.94 4.60 16.67
N CYS A 49 3.03 3.61 15.77
CA CYS A 49 2.89 2.21 16.16
C CYS A 49 3.93 1.81 17.22
N GLU A 50 5.18 2.26 17.08
CA GLU A 50 6.25 2.02 18.07
C GLU A 50 5.87 2.62 19.43
N ARG A 51 5.44 3.88 19.45
CA ARG A 51 5.10 4.59 20.69
C ARG A 51 3.91 3.97 21.42
N PHE A 52 2.97 3.36 20.71
CA PHE A 52 1.83 2.63 21.28
C PHE A 52 2.08 1.12 21.46
N GLY A 53 3.26 0.62 21.10
CA GLY A 53 3.63 -0.78 21.32
C GLY A 53 3.06 -1.79 20.34
N VAL A 54 2.59 -1.34 19.17
CA VAL A 54 1.98 -2.17 18.12
C VAL A 54 2.78 -2.17 16.82
N LEU A 55 4.09 -1.83 16.87
CA LEU A 55 4.93 -1.81 15.68
C LEU A 55 5.06 -3.20 15.03
N GLY A 56 5.33 -4.24 15.83
CA GLY A 56 5.50 -5.61 15.34
C GLY A 56 4.22 -6.23 14.77
N SER A 57 3.07 -5.77 15.26
CA SER A 57 1.74 -6.18 14.82
C SER A 57 1.13 -5.25 13.77
N SER A 58 1.83 -4.18 13.34
CA SER A 58 1.32 -3.29 12.30
C SER A 58 1.31 -3.97 10.92
N LYS A 59 0.17 -3.90 10.22
CA LYS A 59 -0.04 -4.55 8.92
C LYS A 59 -0.48 -3.50 7.90
N VAL A 60 -0.25 -3.77 6.61
CA VAL A 60 -0.61 -2.85 5.52
C VAL A 60 -0.91 -3.63 4.25
N LEU A 61 -1.76 -3.07 3.37
CA LEU A 61 -1.84 -3.49 1.98
C LEU A 61 -0.69 -2.86 1.17
N ALA A 62 0.30 -3.66 0.78
CA ALA A 62 1.47 -3.21 0.04
C ALA A 62 1.44 -3.63 -1.43
N LYS A 63 2.15 -2.90 -2.28
CA LYS A 63 2.33 -3.25 -3.70
C LYS A 63 3.16 -4.53 -3.83
N LYS A 64 2.72 -5.51 -4.64
CA LYS A 64 3.40 -6.81 -4.81
C LYS A 64 4.86 -6.69 -5.23
N GLU A 65 5.19 -5.70 -6.06
CA GLU A 65 6.57 -5.46 -6.50
C GLU A 65 7.52 -5.17 -5.34
N LEU A 66 7.02 -4.67 -4.19
CA LEU A 66 7.83 -4.42 -3.00
C LEU A 66 8.28 -5.71 -2.30
N ALA A 67 7.59 -6.83 -2.52
CA ALA A 67 8.00 -8.14 -2.00
C ALA A 67 9.36 -8.60 -2.56
N TYR A 68 9.72 -8.11 -3.75
CA TYR A 68 10.97 -8.48 -4.44
C TYR A 68 12.14 -7.55 -4.10
N VAL A 69 11.92 -6.51 -3.28
CA VAL A 69 13.02 -5.67 -2.79
C VAL A 69 13.83 -6.48 -1.79
N PRO A 70 15.14 -6.72 -2.01
CA PRO A 70 15.95 -7.52 -1.10
C PRO A 70 15.93 -6.94 0.32
N VAL A 71 15.99 -7.82 1.32
CA VAL A 71 15.93 -7.48 2.76
C VAL A 71 14.56 -6.92 3.18
N ILE A 72 14.12 -5.80 2.61
CA ILE A 72 12.87 -5.11 2.99
C ILE A 72 11.64 -5.92 2.60
N GLY A 73 11.58 -6.42 1.37
CA GLY A 73 10.47 -7.24 0.89
C GLY A 73 10.35 -8.56 1.67
N TRP A 74 11.49 -9.16 2.03
CA TRP A 74 11.52 -10.37 2.86
C TRP A 74 11.09 -10.09 4.29
N MET A 75 11.59 -9.01 4.90
CA MET A 75 11.14 -8.56 6.21
C MET A 75 9.62 -8.36 6.22
N TRP A 76 9.06 -7.71 5.20
CA TRP A 76 7.61 -7.51 5.08
C TRP A 76 6.83 -8.80 4.87
N TYR A 77 7.40 -9.76 4.13
CA TYR A 77 6.83 -11.09 4.02
C TYR A 77 6.75 -11.79 5.38
N PHE A 78 7.82 -11.74 6.19
CA PHE A 78 7.83 -12.31 7.54
C PHE A 78 6.95 -11.56 8.54
N LEU A 79 6.70 -10.27 8.31
CA LEU A 79 5.71 -9.48 9.06
C LEU A 79 4.27 -9.72 8.58
N GLU A 80 4.06 -10.67 7.66
CA GLU A 80 2.74 -11.03 7.10
C GLU A 80 2.01 -9.85 6.45
N ILE A 81 2.76 -8.92 5.87
CA ILE A 81 2.19 -7.83 5.07
C ILE A 81 1.49 -8.41 3.84
N VAL A 82 0.34 -7.83 3.51
CA VAL A 82 -0.49 -8.31 2.40
C VAL A 82 -0.05 -7.63 1.11
N PHE A 83 0.51 -8.41 0.19
CA PHE A 83 1.00 -7.93 -1.10
C PHE A 83 -0.08 -8.03 -2.19
N CYS A 84 -0.42 -6.90 -2.81
CA CYS A 84 -1.45 -6.79 -3.85
C CYS A 84 -0.85 -6.41 -5.22
N LYS A 85 -1.33 -7.05 -6.28
CA LYS A 85 -1.05 -6.71 -7.69
C LYS A 85 -1.76 -5.44 -8.15
N ARG A 86 -2.70 -4.92 -7.33
CA ARG A 86 -3.58 -3.77 -7.59
C ARG A 86 -4.63 -4.05 -8.68
N LYS A 87 -5.07 -5.30 -8.74
CA LYS A 87 -6.19 -5.75 -9.57
C LYS A 87 -7.10 -6.57 -8.70
N TRP A 88 -8.31 -6.08 -8.49
CA TRP A 88 -9.23 -6.63 -7.49
C TRP A 88 -9.49 -8.12 -7.72
N GLU A 89 -9.70 -8.49 -8.98
CA GLU A 89 -10.03 -9.85 -9.43
C GLU A 89 -8.90 -10.84 -9.12
N GLU A 90 -7.64 -10.37 -9.11
CA GLU A 90 -6.47 -11.20 -8.77
C GLU A 90 -6.15 -11.19 -7.27
N ASP A 91 -6.51 -10.11 -6.57
CA ASP A 91 -6.09 -9.86 -5.18
C ASP A 91 -7.15 -10.26 -4.14
N GLN A 92 -8.44 -10.31 -4.51
CA GLN A 92 -9.56 -10.51 -3.59
C GLN A 92 -9.36 -11.73 -2.67
N LYS A 93 -9.02 -12.89 -3.24
CA LYS A 93 -8.81 -14.12 -2.47
C LYS A 93 -7.67 -13.95 -1.45
N THR A 94 -6.54 -13.40 -1.87
CA THR A 94 -5.36 -13.18 -1.01
C THR A 94 -5.65 -12.19 0.12
N VAL A 95 -6.37 -11.12 -0.19
CA VAL A 95 -6.77 -10.10 0.80
C VAL A 95 -7.71 -10.71 1.83
N VAL A 96 -8.77 -11.40 1.39
CA VAL A 96 -9.74 -12.05 2.28
C VAL A 96 -9.05 -13.09 3.18
N GLN A 97 -8.21 -13.96 2.62
CA GLN A 97 -7.47 -14.95 3.40
C GLN A 97 -6.54 -14.31 4.42
N SER A 98 -5.90 -13.19 4.09
CA SER A 98 -5.02 -12.49 5.02
C SER A 98 -5.81 -11.80 6.14
N LEU A 99 -6.94 -11.17 5.83
CA LEU A 99 -7.85 -10.62 6.83
C LEU A 99 -8.43 -11.69 7.75
N GLN A 100 -8.70 -12.89 7.21
CA GLN A 100 -9.12 -14.04 8.02
C GLN A 100 -8.02 -14.49 9.00
N ARG A 101 -6.75 -14.50 8.58
CA ARG A 101 -5.62 -14.83 9.46
C ARG A 101 -5.41 -13.81 10.59
N LEU A 102 -5.75 -12.54 10.37
CA LEU A 102 -5.67 -11.52 11.42
C LEU A 102 -6.65 -11.78 12.56
N LYS A 103 -7.70 -12.59 12.35
CA LYS A 103 -8.67 -12.93 13.40
C LYS A 103 -8.01 -13.69 14.54
N ASP A 104 -7.07 -14.56 14.22
CA ASP A 104 -6.37 -15.40 15.20
C ASP A 104 -5.04 -14.77 15.65
N TYR A 105 -4.81 -13.48 15.35
CA TYR A 105 -3.57 -12.80 15.70
C TYR A 105 -3.50 -12.59 17.23
N PRO A 106 -2.38 -12.94 17.88
CA PRO A 106 -2.29 -12.99 19.35
C PRO A 106 -2.06 -11.63 20.02
N GLU A 107 -1.85 -10.57 19.24
CA GLU A 107 -1.57 -9.22 19.74
C GLU A 107 -2.52 -8.20 19.11
N ASN A 108 -2.67 -7.04 19.75
CA ASN A 108 -3.41 -5.94 19.13
C ASN A 108 -2.69 -5.46 17.85
N PHE A 109 -3.39 -5.38 16.73
CA PHE A 109 -2.84 -5.00 15.43
C PHE A 109 -3.49 -3.72 14.89
N TRP A 110 -2.70 -2.94 14.16
CA TRP A 110 -3.20 -1.80 13.37
C TRP A 110 -3.05 -2.11 11.89
N PHE A 111 -4.17 -2.13 11.17
CA PHE A 111 -4.23 -2.46 9.75
C PHE A 111 -4.37 -1.21 8.89
N LEU A 112 -3.26 -0.79 8.27
CA LEU A 112 -3.17 0.42 7.49
C LEU A 112 -3.73 0.28 6.07
N LEU A 113 -4.57 1.23 5.69
CA LEU A 113 -5.14 1.43 4.37
C LEU A 113 -4.85 2.84 3.86
N TYR A 114 -4.24 2.90 2.67
CA TYR A 114 -4.21 4.12 1.86
C TYR A 114 -5.34 4.04 0.84
N CYS A 115 -6.53 4.54 1.18
CA CYS A 115 -7.71 4.38 0.31
C CYS A 115 -7.57 5.15 -1.02
N GLU A 116 -6.70 6.16 -1.11
CA GLU A 116 -6.32 6.81 -2.37
C GLU A 116 -5.67 5.83 -3.38
N GLY A 117 -5.06 4.75 -2.87
CA GLY A 117 -4.44 3.67 -3.65
C GLY A 117 -3.12 4.04 -4.33
N THR A 118 -2.65 5.29 -4.19
CA THR A 118 -1.38 5.77 -4.71
C THR A 118 -1.03 7.11 -4.10
N ARG A 119 0.27 7.47 -4.10
CA ARG A 119 0.70 8.78 -3.63
C ARG A 119 0.14 9.91 -4.49
N PHE A 120 -0.30 10.98 -3.84
CA PHE A 120 -0.74 12.22 -4.45
C PHE A 120 0.34 12.82 -5.35
N THR A 121 -0.05 13.20 -6.56
CA THR A 121 0.74 14.09 -7.43
C THR A 121 -0.24 14.95 -8.21
N GLN A 122 0.19 16.14 -8.65
CA GLN A 122 -0.69 17.04 -9.40
C GLN A 122 -1.28 16.38 -10.66
N LYS A 123 -0.50 15.53 -11.35
CA LYS A 123 -0.96 14.77 -12.52
C LYS A 123 -2.08 13.80 -12.16
N LYS A 124 -1.90 13.00 -11.09
CA LYS A 124 -2.91 12.03 -10.64
C LYS A 124 -4.15 12.71 -10.06
N HIS A 125 -3.97 13.86 -9.41
CA HIS A 125 -5.06 14.67 -8.88
C HIS A 125 -5.98 15.14 -10.01
N LYS A 126 -5.43 15.75 -11.07
CA LYS A 126 -6.21 16.14 -12.26
C LYS A 126 -7.04 14.97 -12.81
N ILE A 127 -6.43 13.81 -13.00
CA ILE A 127 -7.12 12.61 -13.49
C ILE A 127 -8.20 12.14 -12.50
N SER A 128 -7.91 12.18 -11.20
CA SER A 128 -8.90 11.85 -10.18
C SER A 128 -10.10 12.79 -10.19
N MET A 129 -9.89 14.08 -10.48
CA MET A 129 -10.97 15.06 -10.59
C MET A 129 -11.81 14.89 -11.85
N GLU A 130 -11.21 14.51 -12.98
CA GLU A 130 -11.95 14.10 -14.19
C GLU A 130 -12.82 12.85 -13.94
N VAL A 131 -12.33 11.91 -13.10
CA VAL A 131 -13.13 10.76 -12.66
C VAL A 131 -14.27 11.19 -11.74
N ALA A 132 -14.02 12.14 -10.83
CA ALA A 132 -15.05 12.68 -9.93
C ALA A 132 -16.22 13.27 -10.73
N GLU A 133 -15.91 14.13 -11.69
CA GLU A 133 -16.89 14.78 -12.56
C GLU A 133 -17.72 13.78 -13.36
N ARG A 134 -17.06 12.80 -14.01
CA ARG A 134 -17.77 11.76 -14.77
C ARG A 134 -18.69 10.89 -13.92
N LYS A 135 -18.37 10.71 -12.64
CA LYS A 135 -19.16 9.92 -11.70
C LYS A 135 -20.16 10.75 -10.89
N GLY A 136 -20.23 12.07 -11.12
CA GLY A 136 -21.06 12.97 -10.32
C GLY A 136 -20.64 13.06 -8.84
N LEU A 137 -19.37 12.78 -8.54
CA LEU A 137 -18.82 12.87 -7.18
C LEU A 137 -18.22 14.26 -6.92
N PRO A 138 -18.25 14.76 -5.67
CA PRO A 138 -17.58 16.00 -5.29
C PRO A 138 -16.09 16.00 -5.63
N LYS A 139 -15.59 17.14 -6.13
CA LYS A 139 -14.16 17.34 -6.41
C LYS A 139 -13.44 17.66 -5.08
N LEU A 140 -12.33 16.96 -4.84
CA LEU A 140 -11.46 17.16 -3.67
C LEU A 140 -10.25 18.01 -4.07
N LYS A 141 -9.76 18.89 -3.20
CA LYS A 141 -8.65 19.80 -3.51
C LYS A 141 -7.29 19.24 -3.13
N TYR A 142 -7.19 18.50 -2.03
CA TYR A 142 -5.93 18.01 -1.45
C TYR A 142 -5.78 16.48 -1.45
N HIS A 143 -6.85 15.74 -1.74
CA HIS A 143 -6.84 14.28 -1.81
C HIS A 143 -7.23 13.75 -3.19
N LEU A 144 -6.79 12.52 -3.48
CA LEU A 144 -7.39 11.72 -4.56
C LEU A 144 -8.72 11.12 -4.09
N LEU A 145 -9.58 10.77 -5.04
CA LEU A 145 -10.80 10.02 -4.73
C LEU A 145 -10.45 8.66 -4.11
N PRO A 146 -11.10 8.27 -3.00
CA PRO A 146 -10.85 6.98 -2.39
C PRO A 146 -11.36 5.83 -3.25
N ARG A 147 -10.64 4.72 -3.21
CA ARG A 147 -11.05 3.41 -3.72
C ARG A 147 -11.72 2.65 -2.59
N THR A 148 -13.00 2.34 -2.77
CA THR A 148 -13.88 1.88 -1.69
C THR A 148 -13.78 0.38 -1.43
N LYS A 149 -13.62 -0.45 -2.48
CA LYS A 149 -13.64 -1.93 -2.37
C LYS A 149 -12.76 -2.49 -1.25
N GLY A 150 -11.48 -2.10 -1.23
CA GLY A 150 -10.53 -2.63 -0.24
C GLY A 150 -10.90 -2.26 1.20
N PHE A 151 -11.40 -1.03 1.41
CA PHE A 151 -11.89 -0.58 2.71
C PHE A 151 -13.16 -1.34 3.12
N CYS A 152 -14.15 -1.42 2.23
CA CYS A 152 -15.43 -2.10 2.51
C CYS A 152 -15.21 -3.56 2.89
N VAL A 153 -14.40 -4.29 2.13
CA VAL A 153 -14.06 -5.68 2.43
C VAL A 153 -13.31 -5.81 3.75
N THR A 154 -12.38 -4.90 4.05
CA THR A 154 -11.66 -4.89 5.32
C THR A 154 -12.61 -4.70 6.50
N VAL A 155 -13.48 -3.68 6.45
CA VAL A 155 -14.48 -3.40 7.49
C VAL A 155 -15.42 -4.60 7.67
N GLN A 156 -15.93 -5.18 6.59
CA GLN A 156 -16.85 -6.33 6.66
C GLN A 156 -16.20 -7.58 7.27
N HIS A 157 -14.92 -7.85 6.99
CA HIS A 157 -14.25 -9.05 7.49
C HIS A 157 -13.75 -8.93 8.94
N LEU A 158 -13.51 -7.69 9.39
CA LEU A 158 -13.01 -7.40 10.73
C LEU A 158 -14.12 -7.01 11.72
N ARG A 159 -15.30 -6.57 11.24
CA ARG A 159 -16.43 -6.17 12.09
C ARG A 159 -16.97 -7.30 12.97
N GLY A 160 -17.22 -6.95 14.24
CA GLY A 160 -17.94 -7.81 15.19
C GLY A 160 -17.21 -9.12 15.49
N LYS A 161 -15.91 -9.20 15.20
CA LYS A 161 -15.11 -10.39 15.46
C LYS A 161 -14.22 -10.17 16.66
N VAL A 162 -14.41 -11.04 17.65
CA VAL A 162 -13.49 -11.26 18.76
C VAL A 162 -12.24 -11.88 18.16
N CYS A 163 -11.16 -11.12 18.10
CA CYS A 163 -9.81 -11.67 17.93
C CYS A 163 -9.35 -12.24 19.28
N VAL A 164 -8.34 -13.11 19.23
CA VAL A 164 -7.82 -13.78 20.43
C VAL A 164 -7.36 -12.79 21.52
N SER A 165 -6.87 -11.61 21.11
CA SER A 165 -6.40 -10.53 22.00
C SER A 165 -7.41 -9.41 22.26
N SER A 166 -8.29 -9.08 21.29
CA SER A 166 -9.21 -7.94 21.37
C SER A 166 -10.35 -8.06 20.34
N VAL A 167 -11.38 -7.22 20.44
CA VAL A 167 -12.33 -6.99 19.33
C VAL A 167 -11.78 -5.87 18.44
N VAL A 168 -11.96 -5.97 17.12
CA VAL A 168 -11.75 -4.82 16.22
C VAL A 168 -12.92 -3.86 16.40
N THR A 169 -12.65 -2.73 17.06
CA THR A 169 -13.69 -1.83 17.56
C THR A 169 -13.70 -0.47 16.85
N ALA A 170 -12.67 -0.13 16.07
CA ALA A 170 -12.54 1.21 15.52
C ALA A 170 -11.83 1.32 14.16
N VAL A 171 -12.17 2.41 13.48
CA VAL A 171 -11.36 3.01 12.41
C VAL A 171 -10.63 4.22 12.98
N TYR A 172 -9.31 4.26 12.84
CA TYR A 172 -8.49 5.42 13.13
C TYR A 172 -8.32 6.25 11.86
N ASP A 173 -9.14 7.27 11.76
CA ASP A 173 -9.09 8.22 10.66
C ASP A 173 -7.93 9.19 10.88
N SER A 174 -6.89 9.06 10.06
CA SER A 174 -5.59 9.69 10.27
C SER A 174 -5.20 10.61 9.11
N THR A 175 -4.70 11.81 9.40
CA THR A 175 -4.21 12.76 8.41
C THR A 175 -2.84 13.28 8.81
N LEU A 176 -1.83 13.00 7.98
CA LEU A 176 -0.44 13.40 8.16
C LEU A 176 -0.13 14.62 7.30
N ASN A 177 0.55 15.59 7.91
CA ASN A 177 1.14 16.72 7.20
C ASN A 177 2.48 17.12 7.80
N PHE A 178 3.26 17.91 7.07
CA PHE A 178 4.55 18.43 7.49
C PHE A 178 4.50 19.95 7.57
N ARG A 179 5.04 20.51 8.66
CA ARG A 179 5.07 21.97 8.86
C ARG A 179 5.88 22.65 7.76
N ASN A 180 5.57 23.92 7.52
CA ASN A 180 6.22 24.77 6.52
C ASN A 180 6.17 24.20 5.09
N ASN A 181 5.13 23.41 4.77
CA ASN A 181 4.93 22.76 3.47
C ASN A 181 6.15 21.97 2.98
N GLN A 182 6.89 21.37 3.91
CA GLN A 182 8.05 20.55 3.55
C GLN A 182 7.60 19.24 2.89
N THR A 183 8.31 18.83 1.85
CA THR A 183 8.16 17.50 1.23
C THR A 183 9.32 16.62 1.71
N PRO A 184 9.12 15.80 2.76
CA PRO A 184 10.18 14.95 3.27
C PRO A 184 10.48 13.78 2.31
N THR A 185 11.76 13.39 2.29
CA THR A 185 12.26 12.27 1.50
C THR A 185 13.04 11.33 2.39
N LEU A 186 13.12 10.05 2.00
CA LEU A 186 13.90 9.07 2.77
C LEU A 186 15.39 9.45 2.79
N LEU A 187 15.91 9.97 1.69
CA LEU A 187 17.29 10.45 1.60
C LEU A 187 17.56 11.63 2.55
N GLY A 188 16.58 12.53 2.73
CA GLY A 188 16.67 13.62 3.70
C GLY A 188 16.89 13.07 5.12
N ILE A 189 16.09 12.08 5.52
CA ILE A 189 16.24 11.40 6.82
C ILE A 189 17.60 10.75 6.97
N LEU A 190 18.07 10.02 5.95
CA LEU A 190 19.40 9.37 5.96
C LEU A 190 20.54 10.38 6.10
N ASN A 191 20.39 11.57 5.53
CA ASN A 191 21.34 12.67 5.66
C ASN A 191 21.17 13.48 6.97
N GLY A 192 20.32 13.02 7.90
CA GLY A 192 20.12 13.67 9.19
C GLY A 192 19.22 14.91 9.15
N LYS A 193 18.50 15.15 8.05
CA LYS A 193 17.57 16.29 7.96
C LYS A 193 16.37 16.06 8.88
N LYS A 194 16.23 16.94 9.88
CA LYS A 194 15.07 16.99 10.78
C LYS A 194 13.83 17.52 10.06
N TYR A 195 12.71 16.85 10.25
CA TYR A 195 11.38 17.32 9.85
C TYR A 195 10.45 17.46 11.07
N HIS A 196 9.34 18.17 10.89
CA HIS A 196 8.28 18.29 11.89
C HIS A 196 6.97 17.80 11.26
N ALA A 197 6.63 16.56 11.60
CA ALA A 197 5.39 15.93 11.19
C ALA A 197 4.30 16.22 12.22
N ASP A 198 3.11 16.58 11.75
CA ASP A 198 1.90 16.65 12.54
C ASP A 198 0.96 15.55 12.03
N LEU A 199 0.49 14.70 12.94
CA LEU A 199 -0.47 13.65 12.64
C LEU A 199 -1.75 13.93 13.43
N TYR A 200 -2.85 14.13 12.72
CA TYR A 200 -4.18 14.13 13.31
C TYR A 200 -4.76 12.72 13.29
N VAL A 201 -5.33 12.28 14.41
CA VAL A 201 -6.03 11.00 14.52
C VAL A 201 -7.33 11.21 15.28
N ARG A 202 -8.45 10.81 14.65
CA ARG A 202 -9.74 10.65 15.33
C ARG A 202 -10.18 9.19 15.30
N ARG A 203 -10.72 8.73 16.42
CA ARG A 203 -11.26 7.38 16.58
C ARG A 203 -12.73 7.38 16.15
N ILE A 204 -13.09 6.48 15.24
CA ILE A 204 -14.46 6.27 14.80
C ILE A 204 -14.87 4.84 15.18
N PRO A 205 -15.88 4.65 16.05
CA PRO A 205 -16.38 3.31 16.37
C PRO A 205 -16.80 2.57 15.11
N LEU A 206 -16.39 1.30 14.99
CA LEU A 206 -16.64 0.50 13.79
C LEU A 206 -18.15 0.32 13.54
N ASP A 207 -18.95 0.23 14.61
CA ASP A 207 -20.40 0.09 14.56
C ASP A 207 -21.10 1.28 13.89
N SER A 208 -20.47 2.46 13.88
CA SER A 208 -21.00 3.65 13.21
C SER A 208 -20.85 3.64 11.69
N ILE A 209 -20.11 2.67 11.14
CA ILE A 209 -19.88 2.53 9.71
C ILE A 209 -20.98 1.62 9.12
N PRO A 210 -21.54 1.91 7.93
CA PRO A 210 -22.53 1.04 7.31
C PRO A 210 -21.97 -0.33 6.89
N GLU A 211 -22.79 -1.38 6.95
CA GLU A 211 -22.41 -2.75 6.56
C GLU A 211 -22.56 -2.99 5.05
N ASN A 212 -23.59 -2.38 4.46
CA ASN A 212 -23.85 -2.47 3.02
C ASN A 212 -22.69 -1.84 2.25
N GLU A 213 -22.19 -2.54 1.22
CA GLU A 213 -21.03 -2.09 0.43
C GLU A 213 -21.25 -0.70 -0.20
N SER A 214 -22.45 -0.42 -0.70
CA SER A 214 -22.80 0.86 -1.33
C SER A 214 -22.79 1.99 -0.30
N GLU A 215 -23.41 1.78 0.86
CA GLU A 215 -23.46 2.77 1.94
C GLU A 215 -22.07 2.99 2.56
N CYS A 216 -21.28 1.93 2.72
CA CYS A 216 -19.90 2.00 3.19
C CYS A 216 -19.01 2.78 2.20
N ALA A 217 -19.23 2.61 0.90
CA ALA A 217 -18.57 3.39 -0.14
C ALA A 217 -18.95 4.88 -0.07
N ILE A 218 -20.23 5.21 0.10
CA ILE A 218 -20.71 6.59 0.29
C ILE A 218 -20.09 7.19 1.56
N TRP A 219 -20.07 6.43 2.65
CA TRP A 219 -19.46 6.84 3.92
C TRP A 219 -17.98 7.16 3.75
N LEU A 220 -17.21 6.33 3.02
CA LEU A 220 -15.79 6.59 2.78
C LEU A 220 -15.56 7.83 1.90
N HIS A 221 -16.43 8.07 0.91
CA HIS A 221 -16.40 9.30 0.12
C HIS A 221 -16.67 10.54 0.97
N LYS A 222 -17.58 10.45 1.95
CA LYS A 222 -17.82 11.53 2.92
C LYS A 222 -16.62 11.73 3.84
N LEU A 223 -16.02 10.65 4.36
CA LEU A 223 -14.81 10.71 5.18
C LEU A 223 -13.68 11.48 4.47
N TYR A 224 -13.48 11.24 3.17
CA TYR A 224 -12.47 11.94 2.39
C TYR A 224 -12.81 13.40 2.08
N GLN A 225 -14.09 13.78 2.04
CA GLN A 225 -14.47 15.20 1.98
C GLN A 225 -14.11 15.91 3.30
N GLU A 226 -14.40 15.29 4.44
CA GLU A 226 -14.02 15.84 5.75
C GLU A 226 -12.50 15.94 5.92
N LYS A 227 -11.73 14.97 5.39
CA LYS A 227 -10.26 15.06 5.33
C LYS A 227 -9.79 16.24 4.47
N ASP A 228 -10.44 16.48 3.34
CA ASP A 228 -10.09 17.57 2.44
C ASP A 228 -10.31 18.93 3.10
N GLU A 229 -11.42 19.11 3.82
CA GLU A 229 -11.70 20.30 4.62
C GLU A 229 -10.70 20.48 5.77
N LEU A 230 -10.31 19.37 6.44
CA LEU A 230 -9.29 19.39 7.49
C LEU A 230 -7.94 19.84 6.93
N GLN A 231 -7.59 19.39 5.73
CA GLN A 231 -6.36 19.74 5.05
C GLN A 231 -6.36 21.20 4.56
N GLU A 232 -7.51 21.72 4.10
CA GLU A 232 -7.69 23.15 3.82
C GLU A 232 -7.39 23.98 5.07
N LYS A 233 -8.03 23.64 6.21
CA LYS A 233 -7.81 24.32 7.49
C LYS A 233 -6.33 24.32 7.87
N TYR A 234 -5.67 23.16 7.79
CA TYR A 234 -4.24 23.06 8.08
C TYR A 234 -3.40 23.94 7.13
N SER A 235 -3.76 24.02 5.84
CA SER A 235 -3.01 24.84 4.88
C SER A 235 -3.05 26.35 5.20
N VAL A 236 -4.10 26.79 5.89
CA VAL A 236 -4.26 28.19 6.35
C VAL A 236 -3.63 28.42 7.72
N THR A 237 -3.87 27.51 8.67
CA THR A 237 -3.46 27.70 10.09
C THR A 237 -2.06 27.17 10.39
N GLY A 238 -1.54 26.26 9.57
CA GLY A 238 -0.30 25.52 9.81
C GLY A 238 -0.40 24.47 10.93
N ARG A 239 -1.61 24.17 11.43
CA ARG A 239 -1.83 23.28 12.58
C ARG A 239 -3.18 22.55 12.49
N PHE A 240 -3.23 21.29 12.92
CA PHE A 240 -4.49 20.58 13.07
C PHE A 240 -5.29 21.09 14.28
N PRO A 241 -6.63 20.97 14.26
CA PRO A 241 -7.47 21.29 15.40
C PRO A 241 -7.25 20.29 16.56
N GLY A 242 -7.51 20.75 17.79
CA GLY A 242 -7.48 19.92 18.99
C GLY A 242 -6.15 19.96 19.77
N PRO A 243 -6.12 19.33 20.95
CA PRO A 243 -4.93 19.28 21.79
C PRO A 243 -3.89 18.32 21.23
N THR A 244 -2.65 18.51 21.65
CA THR A 244 -1.51 17.65 21.28
C THR A 244 -1.17 16.68 22.40
N LEU A 245 -1.19 15.38 22.11
CA LEU A 245 -0.90 14.31 23.07
C LEU A 245 0.13 13.33 22.49
N SER A 246 1.33 13.80 22.19
CA SER A 246 2.38 12.90 21.70
C SER A 246 2.89 11.98 22.81
N PRO A 247 2.76 10.64 22.68
CA PRO A 247 3.46 9.74 23.59
C PRO A 247 4.99 9.95 23.48
N PRO A 248 5.73 9.73 24.57
CA PRO A 248 7.19 9.84 24.57
C PRO A 248 7.82 8.79 23.65
N ARG A 249 9.05 9.07 23.19
CA ARG A 249 9.84 8.10 22.41
C ARG A 249 10.18 6.90 23.29
N ARG A 250 9.98 5.69 22.78
CA ARG A 250 10.39 4.45 23.47
C ARG A 250 11.82 4.09 23.06
N PRO A 251 12.63 3.54 23.98
CA PRO A 251 14.04 3.25 23.70
C PRO A 251 14.25 2.02 22.82
N TRP A 252 13.24 1.15 22.66
CA TRP A 252 13.40 -0.17 22.04
C TRP A 252 13.88 -0.11 20.60
N ALA A 253 13.33 0.80 19.79
CA ALA A 253 13.78 1.00 18.41
C ALA A 253 15.27 1.41 18.35
N LEU A 254 15.73 2.26 19.27
CA LEU A 254 17.14 2.68 19.36
C LEU A 254 18.03 1.53 19.81
N LEU A 255 17.65 0.83 20.89
CA LEU A 255 18.43 -0.29 21.43
C LEU A 255 18.59 -1.42 20.40
N ASN A 256 17.50 -1.80 19.72
CA ASN A 256 17.55 -2.78 18.65
C ASN A 256 18.46 -2.30 17.50
N TRP A 257 18.37 -1.02 17.11
CA TRP A 257 19.23 -0.47 16.07
C TRP A 257 20.71 -0.48 16.45
N LEU A 258 21.06 -0.06 17.67
CA LEU A 258 22.42 -0.11 18.19
C LEU A 258 22.94 -1.55 18.26
N PHE A 259 22.12 -2.49 18.73
CA PHE A 259 22.48 -3.91 18.78
C PHE A 259 22.85 -4.44 17.40
N TRP A 260 22.00 -4.26 16.38
CA TRP A 260 22.28 -4.74 15.03
C TRP A 260 23.45 -4.00 14.37
N ILE A 261 23.61 -2.70 14.64
CA ILE A 261 24.78 -1.95 14.18
C ILE A 261 26.06 -2.54 14.76
N CYS A 262 26.11 -2.77 16.07
CA CYS A 262 27.30 -3.35 16.71
C CYS A 262 27.56 -4.76 16.17
N LEU A 263 26.52 -5.60 16.07
CA LEU A 263 26.65 -6.98 15.61
C LEU A 263 27.15 -7.07 14.15
N LEU A 264 26.69 -6.17 13.27
CA LEU A 264 27.02 -6.22 11.84
C LEU A 264 28.26 -5.40 11.48
N LEU A 265 28.46 -4.23 12.09
CA LEU A 265 29.60 -3.37 11.77
C LEU A 265 30.88 -3.85 12.44
N PHE A 266 30.83 -4.45 13.63
CA PHE A 266 32.06 -4.88 14.30
C PHE A 266 32.85 -5.94 13.50
N PRO A 267 32.24 -7.06 13.04
CA PRO A 267 32.95 -8.01 12.18
C PRO A 267 33.37 -7.40 10.84
N LEU A 268 32.55 -6.50 10.28
CA LEU A 268 32.89 -5.79 9.04
C LEU A 268 34.13 -4.91 9.22
N CYS A 269 34.24 -4.19 10.34
CA CYS A 269 35.42 -3.39 10.67
C CYS A 269 36.66 -4.27 10.84
N LEU A 270 36.54 -5.41 11.52
CA LEU A 270 37.65 -6.37 11.65
C LEU A 270 38.10 -6.91 10.29
N LEU A 271 37.15 -7.27 9.43
CA LEU A 271 37.44 -7.72 8.06
C LEU A 271 38.15 -6.63 7.26
N LEU A 272 37.70 -5.38 7.34
CA LEU A 272 38.33 -4.25 6.65
C LEU A 272 39.75 -3.98 7.19
N LEU A 273 39.98 -4.08 8.50
CA LEU A 273 41.31 -3.93 9.08
C LEU A 273 42.26 -5.05 8.62
N GLN A 274 41.79 -6.31 8.64
CA GLN A 274 42.56 -7.45 8.11
C GLN A 274 42.88 -7.27 6.63
N LEU A 275 41.94 -6.74 5.85
CA LEU A 275 42.13 -6.44 4.43
C LEU A 275 43.27 -5.42 4.23
N PHE A 276 43.25 -4.32 4.98
CA PHE A 276 44.33 -3.32 4.93
C PHE A 276 45.68 -3.91 5.34
N HIS A 277 45.71 -4.78 6.35
CA HIS A 277 46.94 -5.45 6.78
C HIS A 277 47.45 -6.50 5.79
N SER A 278 46.56 -7.12 5.00
CA SER A 278 46.93 -8.19 4.06
C SER A 278 47.81 -7.71 2.90
N GLY A 279 47.79 -6.42 2.58
CA GLY A 279 48.56 -5.83 1.46
C GLY A 279 48.19 -6.33 0.07
N SER A 280 47.18 -7.20 -0.07
CA SER A 280 46.82 -7.83 -1.33
C SER A 280 45.92 -6.92 -2.18
N ALA A 281 46.49 -6.37 -3.25
CA ALA A 281 45.79 -5.53 -4.21
C ALA A 281 44.51 -6.18 -4.77
N PHE A 282 44.55 -7.50 -5.02
CA PHE A 282 43.38 -8.25 -5.48
C PHE A 282 42.22 -8.16 -4.49
N THR A 283 42.47 -8.46 -3.22
CA THR A 283 41.44 -8.42 -2.17
C THR A 283 40.87 -7.02 -1.95
N ILE A 284 41.72 -5.99 -2.02
CA ILE A 284 41.31 -4.58 -1.92
C ILE A 284 40.39 -4.22 -3.08
N CYS A 285 40.79 -4.53 -4.32
CA CYS A 285 39.97 -4.28 -5.51
C CYS A 285 38.62 -4.99 -5.47
N THR A 286 38.58 -6.27 -5.08
CA THR A 286 37.33 -7.03 -4.92
C THR A 286 36.43 -6.39 -3.87
N THR A 287 36.97 -5.94 -2.74
CA THR A 287 36.19 -5.30 -1.68
C THR A 287 35.64 -3.95 -2.12
N VAL A 288 36.44 -3.13 -2.79
CA VAL A 288 35.99 -1.84 -3.35
C VAL A 288 34.85 -2.07 -4.35
N LEU A 289 34.97 -3.07 -5.22
CA LEU A 289 33.92 -3.44 -6.17
C LEU A 289 32.63 -3.87 -5.46
N LEU A 290 32.74 -4.69 -4.41
CA LEU A 290 31.58 -5.10 -3.59
C LEU A 290 30.91 -3.91 -2.90
N CYS A 291 31.68 -3.00 -2.30
CA CYS A 291 31.16 -1.78 -1.68
C CYS A 291 30.46 -0.88 -2.71
N PHE A 292 31.03 -0.75 -3.92
CA PHE A 292 30.42 0.00 -5.01
C PHE A 292 29.10 -0.65 -5.46
N ALA A 293 29.07 -1.97 -5.67
CA ALA A 293 27.87 -2.71 -6.02
C ALA A 293 26.79 -2.59 -4.92
N ALA A 294 27.17 -2.70 -3.64
CA ALA A 294 26.28 -2.51 -2.50
C ALA A 294 25.68 -1.10 -2.47
N SER A 295 26.49 -0.07 -2.72
CA SER A 295 26.05 1.33 -2.81
C SER A 295 25.03 1.54 -3.94
N LEU A 296 25.26 0.95 -5.12
CA LEU A 296 24.29 0.97 -6.22
C LEU A 296 22.98 0.26 -5.83
N GLY A 297 23.07 -0.89 -5.14
CA GLY A 297 21.91 -1.62 -4.62
C GLY A 297 21.09 -0.78 -3.65
N VAL A 298 21.72 -0.12 -2.67
CA VAL A 298 21.06 0.76 -1.70
C VAL A 298 20.35 1.92 -2.40
N ARG A 299 21.02 2.58 -3.36
CA ARG A 299 20.40 3.67 -4.14
C ARG A 299 19.20 3.18 -4.95
N TRP A 300 19.29 2.00 -5.55
CA TRP A 300 18.16 1.39 -6.26
C TRP A 300 16.98 1.09 -5.32
N MET A 301 17.24 0.60 -4.10
CA MET A 301 16.21 0.35 -3.09
C MET A 301 15.52 1.64 -2.63
N ILE A 302 16.29 2.71 -2.36
CA ILE A 302 15.73 4.04 -2.05
C ILE A 302 14.89 4.55 -3.24
N GLY A 303 15.32 4.30 -4.47
CA GLY A 303 14.53 4.63 -5.66
C GLY A 303 13.14 3.97 -5.71
N GLN A 304 12.91 2.86 -5.00
CA GLN A 304 11.58 2.25 -4.90
C GLN A 304 10.62 3.02 -4.00
N THR A 305 11.11 3.88 -3.11
CA THR A 305 10.27 4.74 -2.26
C THR A 305 9.86 6.03 -2.96
N GLU A 306 10.54 6.44 -4.02
CA GLU A 306 10.23 7.68 -4.75
C GLU A 306 8.81 7.72 -5.33
N ILE A 307 8.20 8.91 -5.27
CA ILE A 307 6.83 9.16 -5.73
C ILE A 307 6.66 8.88 -7.24
N ASN A 308 7.70 9.18 -8.03
CA ASN A 308 7.69 9.01 -9.50
C ASN A 308 7.65 7.55 -9.95
N ARG A 309 8.09 6.60 -9.10
CA ARG A 309 7.96 5.15 -9.34
C ARG A 309 6.64 4.55 -8.84
N GLY A 310 5.72 5.40 -8.38
CA GLY A 310 4.37 5.01 -7.96
C GLY A 310 3.52 4.43 -9.10
N SER A 311 2.25 4.14 -8.82
CA SER A 311 1.33 3.59 -9.84
C SER A 311 1.25 4.47 -11.10
N SER A 312 1.10 3.83 -12.27
CA SER A 312 0.68 4.49 -13.52
C SER A 312 -0.78 4.93 -13.53
N TYR A 313 -1.38 5.16 -12.36
CA TYR A 313 -2.80 5.50 -12.19
C TYR A 313 -3.19 6.65 -13.14
N GLY A 314 -4.15 6.34 -14.01
CA GLY A 314 -4.69 7.29 -14.97
C GLY A 314 -3.74 7.69 -16.12
N ASN A 315 -2.54 7.12 -16.21
CA ASN A 315 -1.61 7.48 -17.29
C ASN A 315 -1.97 6.72 -18.58
N LYS A 316 -2.55 7.42 -19.55
CA LYS A 316 -2.93 6.87 -20.86
C LYS A 316 -1.74 6.32 -21.67
N GLU A 317 -0.52 6.85 -21.45
CA GLU A 317 0.71 6.37 -22.11
C GLU A 317 1.09 4.93 -21.71
N GLY A 318 0.82 4.51 -20.46
CA GLY A 318 1.12 3.14 -20.00
C GLY A 318 0.13 2.10 -20.53
N GLN A 319 -1.12 2.50 -20.79
CA GLN A 319 -2.14 1.62 -21.38
C GLN A 319 -1.88 1.39 -22.88
N LEU A 320 -1.38 2.41 -23.60
CA LEU A 320 -1.00 2.27 -25.01
C LEU A 320 0.20 1.32 -25.20
N ASN A 321 1.20 1.37 -24.33
CA ASN A 321 2.36 0.46 -24.41
C ASN A 321 2.02 -0.99 -24.05
N ASN A 322 1.13 -1.21 -23.06
CA ASN A 322 0.66 -2.55 -22.72
C ASN A 322 -0.23 -3.14 -23.82
N ASN A 323 -1.11 -2.33 -24.42
CA ASN A 323 -1.92 -2.78 -25.56
C ASN A 323 -1.04 -3.04 -26.80
N ALA A 324 0.00 -2.23 -27.04
CA ALA A 324 0.96 -2.49 -28.13
C ALA A 324 1.81 -3.76 -27.90
N GLN A 325 2.11 -4.12 -26.65
CA GLN A 325 2.78 -5.39 -26.32
C GLN A 325 1.83 -6.59 -26.46
N VAL A 326 0.58 -6.48 -25.99
CA VAL A 326 -0.43 -7.54 -26.16
C VAL A 326 -0.73 -7.78 -27.64
N SER A 327 -0.86 -6.72 -28.45
CA SER A 327 -1.03 -6.80 -29.91
C SER A 327 0.18 -7.40 -30.63
N LYS A 328 1.40 -7.26 -30.09
CA LYS A 328 2.61 -7.89 -30.64
C LYS A 328 2.73 -9.37 -30.27
N VAL A 329 2.19 -9.79 -29.11
CA VAL A 329 2.16 -11.20 -28.69
C VAL A 329 1.09 -11.96 -29.47
N THR A 330 -0.12 -11.41 -29.64
CA THR A 330 -1.18 -12.05 -30.46
C THR A 330 -0.83 -12.13 -31.94
N ASN A 331 -0.05 -11.21 -32.49
CA ASN A 331 0.46 -11.31 -33.87
C ASN A 331 1.64 -12.29 -34.05
N LYS A 332 2.27 -12.74 -32.96
CA LYS A 332 3.34 -13.75 -33.02
C LYS A 332 2.75 -15.16 -32.97
N ASP A 333 1.66 -15.37 -32.23
CA ASP A 333 0.96 -16.66 -32.18
C ASP A 333 0.17 -16.96 -33.47
N SER A 334 -0.29 -15.94 -34.20
CA SER A 334 -0.93 -16.11 -35.52
C SER A 334 0.05 -16.38 -36.68
N ARG A 335 1.35 -16.15 -36.48
CA ARG A 335 2.41 -16.46 -37.47
C ARG A 335 3.04 -17.84 -37.29
N THR A 336 2.81 -18.52 -36.16
CA THR A 336 3.43 -19.82 -35.87
C THR A 336 2.51 -21.01 -36.17
N THR A 337 1.27 -20.76 -36.61
CA THR A 337 0.28 -21.80 -37.00
C THR A 337 0.06 -21.95 -38.52
N LYS A 338 0.87 -21.29 -39.36
CA LYS A 338 0.78 -21.41 -40.84
C LYS A 338 1.90 -22.22 -41.53
N THR A 339 2.71 -22.96 -40.78
CA THR A 339 3.82 -23.77 -41.35
C THR A 339 3.82 -25.24 -40.90
N SER A 340 2.66 -25.79 -40.49
CA SER A 340 2.53 -27.21 -40.17
C SER A 340 1.13 -27.75 -40.49
N ALA A 341 0.76 -27.75 -41.78
CA ALA A 341 -0.35 -28.58 -42.29
C ALA A 341 -0.22 -28.72 -43.81
N ALA A 342 0.86 -29.34 -44.27
CA ALA A 342 1.00 -29.82 -45.64
C ALA A 342 1.61 -31.22 -45.58
N CYS A 343 0.79 -32.20 -45.22
CA CYS A 343 0.96 -33.58 -45.68
C CYS A 343 -0.30 -34.39 -45.36
N THR A 344 -0.80 -35.06 -46.40
CA THR A 344 -1.64 -36.25 -46.36
C THR A 344 -3.14 -36.06 -46.13
N ALA A 345 -3.90 -36.00 -47.23
CA ALA A 345 -5.04 -36.89 -47.48
C ALA A 345 -5.63 -36.59 -48.86
N GLY A 346 -5.43 -37.51 -49.80
CA GLY A 346 -6.21 -37.57 -51.02
C GLY A 346 -7.56 -38.24 -50.79
N ILE A 347 -8.44 -38.03 -51.77
CA ILE A 347 -9.64 -38.81 -52.18
C ILE A 347 -10.93 -37.97 -52.17
N LYS A 348 -11.24 -37.48 -53.37
CA LYS A 348 -12.55 -37.44 -54.06
C LYS A 348 -13.83 -37.48 -53.22
N ASN A 349 -14.69 -36.48 -53.34
CA ASN A 349 -15.82 -36.50 -54.31
C ASN A 349 -16.64 -35.20 -54.24
N ASN A 350 -17.08 -34.77 -55.42
CA ASN A 350 -18.06 -33.72 -55.67
C ASN A 350 -19.48 -34.22 -55.33
N HIS A 351 -20.31 -33.33 -54.78
CA HIS A 351 -21.68 -33.00 -55.21
C HIS A 351 -22.09 -31.79 -54.33
N GLU A 352 -22.36 -30.61 -54.90
CA GLU A 352 -23.73 -30.14 -55.26
C GLU A 352 -24.66 -30.12 -54.04
N GLN A 353 -25.53 -29.15 -53.78
CA GLN A 353 -25.93 -27.85 -54.33
C GLN A 353 -27.10 -27.43 -53.39
N PHE A 354 -27.47 -26.14 -53.36
CA PHE A 354 -28.78 -25.65 -52.88
C PHE A 354 -29.05 -25.79 -51.35
N SER A 355 -29.90 -25.00 -50.69
CA SER A 355 -30.58 -23.73 -50.94
C SER A 355 -31.44 -23.44 -49.70
N THR A 356 -31.52 -22.15 -49.37
CA THR A 356 -32.65 -21.40 -48.79
C THR A 356 -33.53 -21.89 -47.61
N LYS A 357 -33.82 -20.86 -46.79
CA LYS A 357 -35.12 -20.49 -46.18
C LYS A 357 -35.48 -21.12 -44.82
N GLN A 358 -35.65 -20.26 -43.81
CA GLN A 358 -36.95 -19.77 -43.24
C GLN A 358 -37.69 -20.94 -42.57
N GLU A 359 -38.26 -20.88 -41.38
CA GLU A 359 -38.73 -19.82 -40.49
C GLU A 359 -39.23 -20.55 -39.22
N GLY A 360 -39.56 -19.81 -38.16
CA GLY A 360 -40.71 -20.19 -37.33
C GLY A 360 -40.43 -20.95 -36.03
N ASN A 361 -40.26 -20.16 -34.96
CA ASN A 361 -41.22 -20.05 -33.86
C ASN A 361 -41.72 -21.36 -33.19
N THR A 362 -41.39 -21.60 -31.92
CA THR A 362 -42.43 -21.75 -30.87
C THR A 362 -41.87 -21.72 -29.45
N GLN A 363 -42.78 -21.31 -28.58
CA GLN A 363 -42.78 -20.97 -27.17
C GLN A 363 -42.92 -22.21 -26.25
N LEU A 364 -42.81 -21.96 -24.93
CA LEU A 364 -43.22 -22.77 -23.77
C LEU A 364 -42.21 -23.86 -23.34
N ASP A 365 -41.92 -24.11 -22.06
CA ASP A 365 -42.67 -23.81 -20.84
C ASP A 365 -41.77 -23.71 -19.59
N GLN A 366 -42.42 -23.25 -18.51
CA GLN A 366 -42.02 -23.20 -17.11
C GLN A 366 -41.44 -24.54 -16.59
N ASP A 367 -40.49 -24.50 -15.63
CA ASP A 367 -40.81 -24.89 -14.25
C ASP A 367 -39.68 -24.69 -13.21
N THR A 368 -40.17 -24.29 -12.03
CA THR A 368 -39.73 -24.35 -10.62
C THR A 368 -38.38 -24.99 -10.17
N GLY A 369 -37.81 -24.43 -9.09
CA GLY A 369 -36.77 -25.10 -8.28
C GLY A 369 -36.06 -24.24 -7.22
N SER A 370 -36.64 -24.15 -6.02
CA SER A 370 -36.16 -23.53 -4.78
C SER A 370 -35.01 -24.27 -4.06
N CYS A 371 -34.16 -23.53 -3.32
CA CYS A 371 -33.53 -23.87 -2.01
C CYS A 371 -32.60 -22.69 -1.63
N SER A 372 -32.77 -21.90 -0.55
CA SER A 372 -32.87 -22.18 0.89
C SER A 372 -31.59 -22.76 1.51
N CYS A 373 -30.71 -21.87 2.00
CA CYS A 373 -30.06 -21.87 3.32
C CYS A 373 -29.29 -20.55 3.51
#